data_AF-A0A172TMK9-F1
#
_entry.id   AF-A0A172TMK9-F1
#
_cell.length_a   1.000
_cell.length_b   1.000
_cell.length_c   1.000
_cell.angle_alpha   90.00
_cell.angle_beta   90.00
_cell.angle_gamma   90.00
#
_symmetry.space_group_name_H-M   'P 1'
#
loop_
_entity.id
_entity.type
_entity.pdbx_description
1 polymer ?
#
loop_
_entity_poly.entity_id
_entity_poly.type
_entity_poly.pdbx_seq_one_letter_code
_entity_poly.pdbx_strand_id
1 'polypeptide(L)' 'MAAFKKHLIYKKDNWNMLTVEVQGKTLVLREISDQWGEEARSFISRPEMMHWANERFKRENYVGNEEEYEAIMAAFKLV' A
#
# COMPACT_ATOMS: atom_id res chain seq x y z
N MET A 1 -23.38 3.72 6.85
CA MET A 1 -22.13 3.26 6.19
C MET A 1 -21.01 3.40 7.20
N ALA A 2 -20.31 2.33 7.56
CA ALA A 2 -19.16 2.45 8.46
C ALA A 2 -18.02 3.16 7.70
N ALA A 3 -17.61 4.33 8.16
CA ALA A 3 -16.45 5.02 7.61
C ALA A 3 -15.19 4.29 8.09
N PHE A 4 -14.66 3.40 7.26
CA PHE A 4 -13.38 2.75 7.52
C PHE A 4 -12.24 3.77 7.34
N LYS A 5 -11.21 3.67 8.17
CA LYS A 5 -10.06 4.57 8.09
C LYS A 5 -9.26 4.21 6.84
N LYS A 6 -9.27 5.11 5.85
CA LYS A 6 -8.53 4.95 4.59
C LYS A 6 -7.20 5.68 4.67
N HIS A 7 -6.13 4.95 4.34
CA HIS A 7 -4.76 5.43 4.24
C HIS A 7 -4.33 5.44 2.78
N LEU A 8 -3.85 6.58 2.29
CA LEU A 8 -3.23 6.68 0.99
C LEU A 8 -1.74 6.34 1.13
N ILE A 9 -1.27 5.31 0.43
CA ILE A 9 0.14 4.93 0.45
C ILE A 9 0.91 5.69 -0.62
N TYR A 10 0.43 5.64 -1.86
CA TYR A 10 0.91 6.50 -2.94
C TYR A 10 -0.19 6.78 -3.95
N LYS A 11 -0.03 7.89 -4.68
CA LYS A 11 -0.84 8.25 -5.83
C LYS A 11 0.02 8.98 -6.85
N LYS A 12 0.29 8.33 -7.98
CA LYS A 12 0.90 9.01 -9.13
C LYS A 12 -0.17 9.68 -9.98
N ASP A 13 -1.28 8.98 -10.19
CA ASP A 13 -2.45 9.47 -10.93
C ASP A 13 -3.71 8.68 -10.48
N ASN A 14 -4.80 8.73 -11.25
CA ASN A 14 -6.04 7.99 -10.91
C ASN A 14 -6.01 6.50 -11.29
N TRP A 15 -5.03 6.09 -12.07
CA TRP A 15 -4.79 4.74 -12.59
C TRP A 15 -3.57 4.06 -11.95
N ASN A 16 -2.78 4.81 -11.18
CA ASN A 16 -1.60 4.36 -10.45
C ASN A 16 -1.67 4.85 -9.00
N MET A 17 -2.36 4.09 -8.15
CA MET A 17 -2.52 4.42 -6.74
C MET A 17 -2.64 3.19 -5.86
N LEU A 18 -2.18 3.30 -4.62
CA LEU A 18 -2.33 2.27 -3.61
C LEU A 18 -2.91 2.84 -2.33
N THR A 19 -3.95 2.19 -1.82
CA THR A 19 -4.64 2.59 -0.60
C THR A 19 -4.84 1.41 0.34
N VAL A 20 -4.88 1.67 1.64
CA VAL A 20 -5.18 0.67 2.67
C VAL A 20 -6.37 1.12 3.49
N GLU A 21 -7.37 0.27 3.64
CA GLU A 21 -8.57 0.51 4.44
C GLU A 21 -8.54 -0.38 5.68
N VAL A 22 -8.63 0.22 6.86
CA VAL A 22 -8.69 -0.52 8.13
C VAL A 22 -10.14 -0.88 8.44
N GLN A 23 -10.46 -2.17 8.37
CA GLN A 23 -11.80 -2.74 8.58
C GLN A 23 -11.86 -3.51 9.90
N GLY A 24 -11.86 -2.78 11.01
CA GLY A 24 -11.85 -3.37 12.35
C GLY A 24 -10.51 -4.08 12.63
N LYS A 25 -10.50 -5.41 12.53
CA LYS A 25 -9.30 -6.24 12.75
C LYS A 25 -8.53 -6.58 11.47
N THR A 26 -9.15 -6.39 10.31
CA THR A 26 -8.53 -6.69 9.01
C THR A 26 -8.10 -5.39 8.32
N LEU A 27 -7.14 -5.51 7.41
CA LEU A 27 -6.71 -4.42 6.53
C LEU A 27 -6.97 -4.84 5.09
N VAL A 28 -7.56 -3.95 4.28
CA VAL A 28 -7.81 -4.20 2.86
C VAL A 28 -6.97 -3.23 2.06
N LEU A 29 -5.96 -3.75 1.37
CA LEU A 29 -5.15 -3.01 0.42
C LEU A 29 -5.83 -3.06 -0.95
N ARG A 30 -5.84 -1.92 -1.64
CA ARG A 30 -6.26 -1.81 -3.04
C ARG A 30 -5.19 -1.07 -3.82
N GLU A 31 -4.65 -1.73 -4.83
CA GLU A 31 -3.69 -1.19 -5.78
C GLU A 31 -4.37 -1.09 -7.14
N ILE A 32 -4.31 0.09 -7.76
CA ILE A 32 -4.68 0.29 -9.16
C ILE A 32 -3.38 0.54 -9.91
N SER A 33 -3.17 -0.22 -10.99
CA SER A 33 -2.09 -0.02 -11.94
C SER A 33 -2.65 -0.07 -13.36
N ASP A 34 -2.16 0.81 -14.23
CA ASP A 34 -2.48 0.81 -15.66
C ASP A 34 -2.02 -0.46 -16.39
N GLN A 35 -0.97 -1.12 -15.89
CA GLN A 35 -0.39 -2.31 -16.49
C GLN A 35 -1.14 -3.60 -16.13
N TRP A 36 -1.71 -3.69 -14.93
CA TRP A 36 -2.25 -4.93 -14.37
C TRP A 36 -3.68 -4.83 -13.84
N GLY A 37 -4.28 -3.64 -13.87
CA GLY A 37 -5.64 -3.39 -13.39
C GLY A 37 -5.70 -3.13 -11.88
N GLU A 38 -6.85 -3.46 -11.28
CA GLU A 38 -7.09 -3.31 -9.84
C GLU A 38 -6.85 -4.65 -9.12
N GLU A 39 -5.93 -4.67 -8.15
CA GLU A 39 -5.74 -5.78 -7.22
C GLU A 39 -6.18 -5.35 -5.81
N ALA A 40 -6.90 -6.24 -5.14
CA ALA A 40 -7.26 -6.07 -3.73
C ALA A 40 -6.73 -7.24 -2.89
N ARG A 41 -6.14 -6.92 -1.74
CA ARG A 41 -5.55 -7.90 -0.82
C ARG A 41 -5.97 -7.63 0.61
N SER A 42 -6.44 -8.65 1.30
CA SER A 42 -6.83 -8.57 2.69
C SER A 42 -5.74 -9.14 3.59
N PHE A 43 -5.46 -8.46 4.69
CA PHE A 43 -4.52 -8.87 5.72
C PHE A 43 -5.25 -9.00 7.06
N ILE A 44 -4.81 -9.97 7.86
CA ILE A 44 -5.34 -10.22 9.20
C ILE A 44 -4.59 -9.36 10.24
N SER A 45 -3.42 -8.84 9.88
CA SER A 45 -2.61 -8.02 10.80
C SER A 45 -1.68 -7.03 10.09
N ARG A 46 -1.27 -5.97 10.82
CA ARG A 46 -0.27 -5.00 10.32
C ARG A 46 1.08 -5.66 10.00
N PRO A 47 1.63 -6.59 10.81
CA PRO A 47 2.88 -7.27 10.47
C PRO A 47 2.82 -8.07 9.16
N GLU A 48 1.69 -8.74 8.89
CA GLU A 48 1.48 -9.47 7.64
C GLU A 48 1.49 -8.53 6.43
N MET A 49 0.77 -7.40 6.52
CA MET A 49 0.79 -6.35 5.50
C MET A 49 2.20 -5.78 5.31
N MET A 50 2.93 -5.52 6.39
CA MET A 50 4.30 -5.01 6.32
C MET A 50 5.25 -6.03 5.69
N HIS A 51 5.08 -7.33 5.96
CA HIS A 51 5.87 -8.37 5.32
C HIS A 51 5.67 -8.34 3.81
N TRP A 52 4.41 -8.36 3.36
CA TRP A 52 4.06 -8.21 1.95
C TRP A 52 4.62 -6.92 1.33
N ALA A 53 4.53 -5.78 2.04
CA ALA A 53 5.05 -4.51 1.55
C ALA A 53 6.57 -4.56 1.34
N ASN A 54 7.33 -5.21 2.23
CA ASN A 54 8.77 -5.39 2.05
C ASN A 54 9.12 -6.31 0.86
N GLU A 55 8.30 -7.34 0.60
CA GLU A 55 8.51 -8.21 -0.57
C GLU A 55 8.15 -7.52 -1.89
N ARG A 56 7.07 -6.73 -1.89
CA ARG A 56 6.56 -5.99 -3.06
C ARG A 56 7.44 -4.80 -3.42
N PHE A 57 7.88 -4.03 -2.42
CA PHE A 57 8.71 -2.85 -2.55
C PHE A 57 10.14 -3.21 -2.15
N LYS A 58 10.87 -3.85 -3.05
CA LYS A 58 12.29 -4.11 -2.84
C LYS A 58 13.09 -2.85 -3.10
N ARG A 59 13.92 -2.44 -2.14
CA ARG A 59 14.77 -1.24 -2.25
C ARG A 59 15.64 -1.23 -3.51
N GLU A 60 16.07 -2.39 -3.99
CA GLU A 60 16.84 -2.55 -5.24
C GLU A 60 16.10 -2.03 -6.50
N ASN A 61 14.76 -2.04 -6.50
CA ASN A 61 13.96 -1.52 -7.61
C ASN A 61 13.85 0.01 -7.62
N TYR A 62 14.37 0.66 -6.58
CA TYR A 62 14.28 2.11 -6.35
C TYR A 62 15.65 2.79 -6.37
N VAL A 63 16.68 2.15 -6.97
CA VAL A 63 18.01 2.77 -7.13
C VAL A 63 17.86 4.06 -7.96
N GLY A 64 18.27 5.20 -7.37
CA GLY A 64 18.08 6.53 -7.96
C GLY A 64 16.72 7.18 -7.65
N ASN A 65 15.82 6.52 -6.93
CA ASN A 65 14.57 7.07 -6.41
C ASN A 65 14.25 6.54 -5.01
N GLU A 66 15.25 6.57 -4.14
CA GLU A 66 15.18 6.02 -2.78
C GLU A 66 14.16 6.78 -1.91
N GLU A 67 13.98 8.08 -2.17
CA GLU A 67 12.99 8.92 -1.50
C GLU A 67 11.56 8.39 -1.71
N GLU A 68 11.22 7.90 -2.92
CA GLU A 68 9.91 7.30 -3.19
C GLU A 68 9.72 6.02 -2.38
N TYR A 69 10.75 5.18 -2.31
CA TYR A 69 10.72 3.97 -1.48
C TYR A 69 10.49 4.30 0.00
N GLU A 70 11.25 5.26 0.54
CA GLU A 70 11.13 5.67 1.94
C GLU A 70 9.75 6.27 2.23
N ALA A 71 9.19 7.07 1.32
CA ALA A 71 7.85 7.63 1.45
C ALA A 71 6.76 6.55 1.48
N ILE A 72 6.82 5.58 0.56
CA ILE A 72 5.88 4.45 0.49
C ILE A 72 5.95 3.64 1.80
N MET A 73 7.15 3.27 2.22
CA MET A 73 7.34 2.45 3.42
C MET A 73 6.97 3.21 4.70
N ALA A 74 7.21 4.52 4.76
CA ALA A 74 6.76 5.37 5.85
C ALA A 74 5.23 5.43 5.91
N ALA A 75 4.55 5.56 4.76
CA ALA A 75 3.10 5.56 4.70
C ALA A 75 2.50 4.25 5.24
N PHE A 76 3.07 3.09 4.89
CA PHE A 76 2.65 1.80 5.46
C PHE A 76 2.82 1.73 6.99
N LYS A 77 3.87 2.32 7.55
CA LYS A 77 4.09 2.34 9.01
C LYS A 77 3.05 3.19 9.76
N LEU A 78 2.41 4.15 9.07
CA LEU A 78 1.40 5.05 9.62
C LEU A 78 -0.04 4.50 9.54
N VAL A 79 -0.26 3.40 8.81
CA VAL A 79 -1.55 2.70 8.71
C VAL A 79 -1.99 2.15 10.05
#